data_AF-A0A0X3XM78-F1
#
_entry.id   AF-A0A0X3XM78-F1
#
_cell.length_a   1.000
_cell.length_b   1.000
_cell.length_c   1.000
_cell.angle_alpha   90.00
_cell.angle_beta   90.00
_cell.angle_gamma   90.00
#
_symmetry.space_group_name_H-M   'P 1'
#
loop_
_entity.id
_entity.type
_entity.pdbx_description
1 polymer ?
#
loop_
_entity_poly.entity_id
_entity_poly.type
_entity_poly.pdbx_seq_one_letter_code
_entity_poly.pdbx_strand_id
1 'polypeptide(L)'
;MSQYDEGHTLAGWIGVAVATVGCSVLGAGICVHSAALIVAGLAVTVASVLVTWTLHLTGWGKPSGIRPRDQWGMRVRDLSALEGHPDCWGCRLAGRGSGRGRGRRTAESEAPVGQAAAPVGGAAGAAGEREPVAVGAER
;
A
#
# COMPACT_ATOMS: atom_id res chain seq x y z
N MET A 1 -6.60 -5.65 24.44
CA MET A 1 -5.93 -4.81 23.43
C MET A 1 -6.41 -5.28 22.07
N SER A 2 -6.91 -4.37 21.23
CA SER A 2 -7.38 -4.72 19.90
C SER A 2 -6.22 -5.26 19.06
N GLN A 3 -6.44 -6.39 18.39
CA GLN A 3 -5.51 -7.00 17.44
C GLN A 3 -5.57 -6.23 16.11
N TYR A 4 -5.21 -4.95 16.11
CA TYR A 4 -5.09 -4.14 14.89
C TYR A 4 -3.76 -3.40 14.94
N ASP A 5 -3.16 -3.22 13.76
CA ASP A 5 -2.03 -2.32 13.60
C ASP A 5 -2.48 -0.88 13.86
N GLU A 6 -1.94 -0.27 14.91
CA GLU A 6 -2.24 1.11 15.31
C GLU A 6 -1.61 2.15 14.35
N GLY A 7 -0.98 1.72 13.26
CA GLY A 7 -0.41 2.62 12.25
C GLY A 7 0.99 3.09 12.59
N HIS A 8 1.70 2.36 13.46
CA HIS A 8 3.10 2.60 13.77
C HIS A 8 3.95 2.25 12.55
N THR A 9 4.30 3.26 11.76
CA THR A 9 5.16 3.13 10.57
C THR A 9 6.49 3.82 10.78
N LEU A 10 7.53 3.34 10.11
CA LEU A 10 8.85 3.99 10.16
C LEU A 10 8.77 5.43 9.63
N ALA A 11 8.00 5.64 8.55
CA ALA A 11 7.75 6.96 7.98
C ALA A 11 7.09 7.92 8.98
N GLY A 12 6.12 7.43 9.75
CA GLY A 12 5.44 8.20 10.79
C GLY A 12 6.36 8.60 11.94
N TRP A 13 7.11 7.64 12.50
CA TRP A 13 8.01 7.90 13.62
C TRP A 13 9.16 8.85 13.27
N ILE A 14 9.78 8.67 12.11
CA ILE A 14 10.84 9.58 11.63
C ILE A 14 10.26 10.98 11.43
N GLY A 15 9.08 11.08 10.82
CA GLY A 15 8.36 12.34 10.64
C GLY A 15 8.13 13.08 11.95
N VAL A 16 7.53 12.40 12.93
CA VAL A 16 7.25 12.94 14.26
C VAL A 16 8.52 13.41 14.96
N ALA A 17 9.61 12.62 14.91
CA ALA A 17 10.87 13.00 15.52
C ALA A 17 11.44 14.29 14.92
N VAL A 18 11.49 14.39 13.58
CA VAL A 18 12.01 15.57 12.89
C VAL A 18 11.10 16.79 13.10
N ALA A 19 9.77 16.61 13.05
CA ALA A 19 8.82 17.68 13.30
C ALA A 19 8.94 18.23 14.73
N THR A 20 9.14 17.35 15.73
CA THR A 20 9.34 17.76 17.12
C THR A 20 10.58 18.62 17.27
N VAL A 21 11.69 18.25 16.64
CA VAL A 21 12.91 19.06 16.62
C VAL A 21 12.65 20.41 15.95
N GLY A 22 12.04 20.43 14.76
CA GLY A 22 11.73 21.66 14.03
C GLY A 22 10.84 22.63 14.82
N CYS A 23 9.75 22.12 15.40
CA CYS A 23 8.86 22.90 16.26
C CYS A 23 9.55 23.41 17.53
N SER A 24 10.45 22.63 18.12
CA SER A 24 11.21 23.05 19.31
C SER A 24 12.18 24.20 18.98
N VAL A 25 12.90 24.09 17.86
CA VAL A 25 13.79 25.15 17.36
C VAL A 25 13.01 26.41 17.00
N LEU A 26 11.86 26.25 16.33
CA LEU A 26 10.96 27.34 15.98
C LEU A 26 10.45 28.06 17.24
N GLY A 27 9.97 27.31 18.24
CA GLY A 27 9.49 27.85 19.51
C GLY A 27 10.59 28.59 20.27
N ALA A 28 11.81 28.02 20.32
CA ALA A 28 12.97 28.70 20.91
C ALA A 28 13.28 30.02 20.19
N GLY A 29 13.22 30.04 18.85
CA GLY A 29 13.41 31.25 18.04
C GLY A 29 12.39 32.35 18.35
N ILE A 30 11.13 32.00 18.59
CA ILE A 30 10.08 32.94 19.00
C ILE A 30 10.41 33.52 20.38
N CYS A 31 10.75 32.68 21.37
CA CYS A 31 11.04 33.12 22.73
C CYS A 31 12.22 34.09 22.83
N VAL A 32 13.22 33.97 21.94
CA VAL A 32 14.41 34.84 21.92
C VAL A 32 14.37 35.90 20.81
N HIS A 33 13.24 36.03 20.10
CA HIS A 33 13.08 36.93 18.95
C HIS A 33 14.16 36.79 17.86
N SER A 34 14.61 35.56 17.60
CA SER A 34 15.64 35.28 16.59
C SER A 34 15.04 34.85 15.26
N ALA A 35 15.13 35.72 14.26
CA ALA A 35 14.71 35.41 12.89
C ALA A 35 15.46 34.19 12.32
N ALA A 36 16.75 34.03 12.65
CA ALA A 36 17.55 32.90 12.19
C ALA A 36 17.01 31.56 12.72
N LEU A 37 16.67 31.48 14.02
CA LEU A 37 16.11 30.27 14.61
C LEU A 37 14.70 29.97 14.09
N ILE A 38 13.90 31.01 13.85
CA ILE A 38 12.56 30.86 13.25
C ILE A 38 12.68 30.23 11.85
N VAL A 39 13.54 30.78 11.00
CA VAL A 39 13.76 30.25 9.64
C VAL A 39 14.31 28.82 9.69
N ALA A 40 15.28 28.54 10.57
CA ALA A 40 15.82 27.20 10.75
C ALA A 40 14.75 26.20 11.20
N GLY A 41 13.94 26.54 12.20
CA GLY A 41 12.86 25.69 12.69
C GLY A 41 11.81 25.40 11.62
N LEU A 42 11.38 26.43 10.86
CA LEU A 42 10.48 26.26 9.72
C LEU A 42 11.07 25.34 8.65
N ALA A 43 12.34 25.52 8.31
CA ALA A 43 13.02 24.67 7.33
C ALA A 43 13.05 23.20 7.76
N VAL A 44 13.32 22.92 9.04
CA VAL A 44 13.30 21.55 9.59
C VAL A 44 11.88 20.97 9.57
N THR A 45 10.85 21.76 9.90
CA THR A 45 9.46 21.31 9.83
C THR A 45 9.04 20.97 8.40
N VAL A 46 9.43 21.78 7.41
CA VAL A 46 9.21 21.45 6.00
C VAL A 46 9.98 20.18 5.61
N ALA A 47 11.22 20.03 6.07
CA ALA A 47 12.01 18.83 5.84
C ALA A 47 11.35 17.57 6.42
N SER A 48 10.70 17.65 7.59
CA SER A 48 9.92 16.54 8.16
C SER A 48 8.84 16.06 7.18
N VAL A 49 8.04 16.99 6.62
CA VAL A 49 7.00 16.66 5.64
C VAL A 49 7.60 15.94 4.43
N LEU A 50 8.70 16.46 3.89
CA LEU A 50 9.38 15.87 2.74
C LEU A 50 9.97 14.48 3.03
N VAL A 51 10.59 14.30 4.20
CA VAL A 51 11.15 13.01 4.63
C VAL A 51 10.04 11.99 4.83
N THR A 52 8.96 12.34 5.53
CA THR A 52 7.82 11.43 5.71
C THR A 52 7.18 11.07 4.38
N TRP A 53 7.03 12.05 3.49
CA TRP A 53 6.45 11.82 2.16
C TRP A 53 7.33 10.90 1.31
N THR A 54 8.64 11.13 1.25
CA THR A 54 9.57 10.25 0.51
C THR A 54 9.62 8.85 1.10
N LEU A 55 9.62 8.71 2.43
CA LEU A 55 9.52 7.41 3.10
C LEU A 55 8.19 6.70 2.77
N HIS A 56 7.09 7.43 2.73
CA HIS A 56 5.79 6.89 2.32
C HIS A 56 5.82 6.39 0.88
N LEU A 57 6.30 7.21 -0.07
CA LEU A 57 6.40 6.85 -1.49
C LEU A 57 7.38 5.71 -1.75
N THR A 58 8.36 5.51 -0.87
CA THR A 58 9.28 4.38 -0.95
C THR A 58 8.74 3.14 -0.24
N GLY A 59 7.53 3.16 0.33
CA GLY A 59 6.90 1.97 0.92
C GLY A 59 7.21 1.74 2.40
N TRP A 60 7.85 2.70 3.07
CA TRP A 60 8.04 2.68 4.53
C TRP A 60 6.85 3.29 5.29
N GLY A 61 5.95 3.94 4.56
CA GLY A 61 4.60 4.24 5.01
C GLY A 61 3.65 3.13 4.59
N LYS A 62 2.50 3.06 5.26
CA LYS A 62 1.46 2.08 4.95
C LYS A 62 0.15 2.78 4.60
N PRO A 63 -0.66 2.23 3.67
CA PRO A 63 -1.96 2.78 3.33
C PRO A 63 -2.93 2.68 4.52
N SER A 64 -3.88 3.61 4.61
CA SER A 64 -4.96 3.53 5.59
C SER A 64 -5.84 2.29 5.34
N GLY A 65 -6.35 1.67 6.40
CA GLY A 65 -7.22 0.50 6.33
C GLY A 65 -6.68 -0.73 7.03
N ILE A 66 -7.49 -1.79 7.01
CA ILE A 66 -7.17 -3.08 7.65
C ILE A 66 -6.09 -3.77 6.82
N ARG A 67 -5.00 -4.16 7.47
CA ARG A 67 -3.90 -4.91 6.85
C ARG A 67 -3.86 -6.35 7.35
N PRO A 68 -3.47 -7.30 6.47
CA PRO A 68 -3.05 -8.63 6.89
C PRO A 68 -1.94 -8.59 7.94
N ARG A 69 -1.92 -9.56 8.88
CA ARG A 69 -1.01 -9.53 10.03
C ARG A 69 0.47 -9.57 9.66
N ASP A 70 0.81 -10.22 8.55
CA ASP A 70 2.16 -10.27 7.97
C ASP A 70 2.69 -8.89 7.58
N GLN A 71 1.81 -7.90 7.40
CA GLN A 71 2.19 -6.55 6.97
C GLN A 71 2.27 -5.53 8.12
N TRP A 72 2.00 -5.93 9.37
CA TRP A 72 2.00 -5.04 10.54
C TRP A 72 3.39 -4.67 11.04
N GLY A 73 4.41 -5.42 10.63
CA GLY A 73 5.78 -5.13 11.05
C GLY A 73 6.22 -3.75 10.56
N MET A 74 6.73 -2.90 11.48
CA MET A 74 7.28 -1.56 11.16
C MET A 74 8.34 -1.58 10.06
N ARG A 75 9.08 -2.70 9.92
CA ARG A 75 10.16 -2.88 8.95
C ARG A 75 9.70 -3.51 7.63
N VAL A 76 8.44 -3.95 7.54
CA VAL A 76 7.90 -4.57 6.34
C VAL A 76 7.57 -3.47 5.34
N ARG A 77 8.31 -3.44 4.25
CA ARG A 77 8.12 -2.47 3.17
C ARG A 77 6.89 -2.82 2.34
N ASP A 78 6.06 -1.83 2.06
CA ASP A 78 4.95 -1.95 1.12
C ASP A 78 5.42 -1.66 -0.31
N LEU A 79 5.52 -2.69 -1.15
CA LEU A 79 5.94 -2.55 -2.54
C LEU A 79 4.84 -1.96 -3.43
N SER A 80 3.56 -2.05 -3.04
CA SER A 80 2.43 -1.48 -3.80
C SER A 80 2.45 0.06 -3.82
N ALA A 81 3.18 0.70 -2.89
CA ALA A 81 3.39 2.14 -2.88
C ALA A 81 4.08 2.66 -4.17
N LEU A 82 4.79 1.80 -4.90
CA LEU A 82 5.38 2.13 -6.20
C LEU A 82 4.33 2.39 -7.27
N GLU A 83 3.25 1.60 -7.29
CA GLU A 83 2.10 1.77 -8.18
C GLU A 83 1.17 2.89 -7.70
N GLY A 84 1.18 3.14 -6.38
CA GLY A 84 0.43 4.17 -5.70
C GLY A 84 -0.97 3.71 -5.31
N HIS A 85 -1.37 4.06 -4.09
CA HIS A 85 -2.69 3.68 -3.59
C HIS A 85 -3.77 4.64 -4.11
N PRO A 86 -4.93 4.13 -4.57
CA PRO A 86 -5.97 4.93 -5.22
C PRO A 86 -6.54 6.03 -4.31
N ASP A 87 -6.64 5.74 -3.01
CA ASP A 87 -7.23 6.64 -2.01
C ASP A 87 -6.19 7.39 -1.16
N CYS A 88 -4.90 7.26 -1.47
CA CYS A 88 -3.85 7.97 -0.74
C CYS A 88 -3.52 9.31 -1.44
N TRP A 89 -3.84 10.43 -0.76
CA TRP A 89 -3.45 11.76 -1.22
C TRP A 89 -1.94 11.92 -1.38
N GLY A 90 -1.13 11.30 -0.52
CA GLY A 90 0.34 11.34 -0.64
C GLY A 90 0.85 10.71 -1.94
N CYS A 91 0.33 9.54 -2.30
CA CYS A 91 0.65 8.87 -3.57
C CYS A 91 0.09 9.62 -4.78
N ARG A 92 -1.12 10.18 -4.65
CA ARG A 92 -1.78 10.96 -5.70
C ARG A 92 -1.07 12.28 -6.00
N LEU A 93 -0.60 13.00 -4.97
CA LEU A 93 0.23 14.20 -5.12
C LEU A 93 1.56 13.89 -5.82
N ALA A 94 2.04 12.64 -5.75
CA ALA A 94 3.18 12.16 -6.52
C ALA A 94 2.81 11.65 -7.93
N GLY A 95 1.57 11.81 -8.37
CA GLY A 95 1.08 11.34 -9.67
C GLY A 95 0.79 9.83 -9.77
N ARG A 96 0.91 9.09 -8.67
CA ARG A 96 0.72 7.62 -8.62
C ARG A 96 -0.75 7.27 -8.33
N GLY A 97 -1.17 6.04 -8.68
CA GLY A 97 -2.54 5.56 -8.44
C GLY A 97 -3.62 6.10 -9.40
N SER A 98 -3.24 6.81 -10.47
CA SER A 98 -4.16 7.36 -11.49
C SER A 98 -4.57 6.33 -12.57
N GLY A 99 -4.81 5.08 -12.16
CA GLY A 99 -5.32 3.99 -12.99
C GLY A 99 -6.79 4.13 -13.39
N ARG A 100 -7.25 5.33 -13.77
CA ARG A 100 -8.54 5.51 -14.46
C ARG A 100 -8.30 5.86 -15.93
N GLY A 101 -8.21 4.84 -16.77
CA GLY A 101 -8.79 4.90 -18.12
C GLY A 101 -8.14 5.79 -19.18
N ARG A 102 -6.81 5.72 -19.41
CA ARG A 102 -6.22 6.19 -20.68
C ARG A 102 -5.24 5.16 -21.28
N GLY A 103 -5.74 3.94 -21.41
CA GLY A 103 -5.03 2.82 -22.03
C GLY A 103 -5.92 1.72 -22.61
N ARG A 104 -7.26 1.81 -22.50
CA ARG A 104 -8.18 1.06 -23.37
C ARG A 104 -8.23 1.72 -24.75
N ARG A 105 -7.07 1.84 -25.41
CA ARG A 105 -7.01 2.06 -26.85
C ARG A 105 -7.04 0.66 -27.47
N THR A 106 -8.26 0.24 -27.81
CA THR A 106 -8.57 -0.59 -28.99
C THR A 106 -7.46 -1.54 -29.42
N ALA A 107 -7.38 -2.67 -28.74
CA ALA A 107 -7.15 -3.95 -29.40
C ALA A 107 -8.40 -4.77 -29.09
N GLU A 108 -9.56 -4.44 -29.66
CA GLU A 108 -10.05 -5.07 -30.91
C GLU A 108 -8.95 -5.81 -31.70
N SER A 109 -8.32 -6.80 -31.07
CA SER A 109 -7.54 -7.82 -31.76
C SER A 109 -8.56 -8.84 -32.25
N GLU A 110 -9.08 -8.55 -33.44
CA GLU A 110 -9.34 -9.51 -34.51
C GLU A 110 -9.82 -10.90 -34.06
N ALA A 111 -11.14 -11.05 -33.99
CA ALA A 111 -11.78 -12.35 -33.93
C ALA A 111 -11.51 -13.11 -35.24
N PRO A 112 -10.97 -14.34 -35.21
CA PRO A 112 -11.01 -15.19 -36.39
C PRO A 112 -12.44 -15.73 -36.56
N VAL A 113 -13.02 -15.36 -37.70
CA VAL A 113 -14.17 -16.03 -38.31
C VAL A 113 -13.83 -17.50 -38.55
N GLY A 114 -14.61 -18.41 -37.98
CA GLY A 114 -14.55 -19.84 -38.25
C GLY A 114 -15.83 -20.54 -37.78
N GLN A 115 -16.69 -20.91 -38.74
CA GLN A 115 -17.92 -21.71 -38.65
C GLN A 115 -17.64 -23.09 -37.99
N ALA A 116 -18.57 -23.90 -37.44
CA ALA A 116 -19.94 -24.22 -37.84
C ALA A 116 -20.71 -24.94 -36.70
N ALA A 117 -22.03 -25.03 -36.85
CA ALA A 117 -23.00 -25.62 -35.92
C ALA A 117 -22.96 -27.16 -35.81
N ALA A 118 -23.50 -27.67 -34.68
CA ALA A 118 -23.57 -29.06 -34.20
C ALA A 118 -24.47 -30.03 -35.02
N PRO A 119 -24.48 -31.34 -34.70
CA PRO A 119 -25.56 -31.84 -33.82
C PRO A 119 -25.24 -32.99 -32.84
N VAL A 120 -26.18 -33.12 -31.89
CA VAL A 120 -26.54 -34.08 -30.82
C VAL A 120 -26.24 -35.59 -30.92
N GLY A 121 -26.07 -36.18 -29.71
CA GLY A 121 -26.29 -37.59 -29.32
C GLY A 121 -25.14 -38.13 -28.46
N GLY A 122 -25.26 -38.80 -27.31
CA GLY A 122 -26.33 -39.36 -26.49
C GLY A 122 -25.71 -40.39 -25.52
N ALA A 123 -26.27 -40.51 -24.31
CA ALA A 123 -26.21 -41.64 -23.35
C ALA A 123 -24.88 -42.04 -22.62
N ALA A 124 -24.94 -41.85 -21.29
CA ALA A 124 -24.74 -42.82 -20.20
C ALA A 124 -23.57 -43.83 -20.21
N GLY A 125 -22.81 -43.82 -19.10
CA GLY A 125 -21.92 -44.91 -18.69
C GLY A 125 -21.34 -44.67 -17.31
N ALA A 126 -21.96 -45.29 -16.30
CA ALA A 126 -21.51 -45.32 -14.91
C ALA A 126 -20.21 -46.14 -14.74
N ALA A 127 -19.44 -45.82 -13.69
CA ALA A 127 -18.80 -46.75 -12.74
C ALA A 127 -17.50 -46.14 -12.18
N GLY A 128 -17.38 -46.07 -10.85
CA GLY A 128 -16.07 -45.78 -10.23
C GLY A 128 -16.10 -45.32 -8.78
N GLU A 129 -16.94 -45.91 -7.94
CA GLU A 129 -16.80 -45.88 -6.47
C GLU A 129 -15.44 -46.47 -6.07
N ARG A 130 -14.70 -45.80 -5.16
CA ARG A 130 -13.69 -46.37 -4.24
C ARG A 130 -13.07 -45.28 -3.32
N GLU A 131 -13.81 -44.94 -2.27
CA GLU A 131 -13.28 -44.72 -0.91
C GLU A 131 -13.36 -46.11 -0.21
N PRO A 132 -12.51 -46.56 0.75
CA PRO A 132 -11.84 -45.81 1.83
C PRO A 132 -10.40 -46.26 2.17
N VAL A 133 -9.78 -45.59 3.16
CA VAL A 133 -9.29 -46.20 4.41
C VAL A 133 -8.55 -45.15 5.24
N ALA A 134 -9.09 -44.88 6.43
CA ALA A 134 -8.39 -44.25 7.53
C ALA A 134 -7.43 -45.25 8.18
N VAL A 135 -6.21 -44.82 8.48
CA VAL A 135 -5.35 -45.42 9.50
C VAL A 135 -4.94 -44.30 10.44
N GLY A 136 -5.27 -44.46 11.71
CA GLY A 136 -4.95 -43.52 12.76
C GLY A 136 -3.65 -43.80 13.49
N ALA A 137 -3.39 -42.88 14.43
CA ALA A 137 -2.73 -43.05 15.72
C ALA A 137 -1.21 -43.20 15.78
N GLU A 138 -0.52 -42.13 16.20
CA GLU A 138 0.54 -42.17 17.24
C GLU A 138 0.91 -40.71 17.61
N ARG A 139 0.44 -40.21 18.76
CA ARG A 139 1.05 -40.10 20.11
C ARG A 139 1.93 -38.87 20.31
#